data_AF-A0A5C2HIC7-F1
#
_entry.id   AF-A0A5C2HIC7-F1
#
_cell.length_a   1.000
_cell.length_b   1.000
_cell.length_c   1.000
_cell.angle_alpha   90.00
_cell.angle_beta   90.00
_cell.angle_gamma   90.00
#
_symmetry.space_group_name_H-M   'P 1'
#
loop_
_entity.id
_entity.type
_entity.pdbx_description
1 polymer ?
#
loop_
_entity_poly.entity_id
_entity_poly.type
_entity_poly.pdbx_seq_one_letter_code
_entity_poly.pdbx_strand_id
1 'polypeptide(L)'
;MKEPSYSKWPLRIRVYQGHWSITYHEQSGKLLHVMNAASQIEAFRAADKLSNLYHYDGEVLLQSDTENQLVNIHKIMHFRD
;
A
#
# COMPACT_ATOMS: atom_id res chain seq x y z
N MET A 1 17.82 -7.91 4.29
CA MET A 1 17.48 -6.71 3.49
C MET A 1 17.08 -5.60 4.46
N LYS A 2 17.55 -4.36 4.31
CA LYS A 2 17.06 -3.23 5.13
C LYS A 2 15.61 -2.96 4.75
N GLU A 3 14.71 -2.86 5.73
CA GLU A 3 13.32 -2.54 5.46
C GLU A 3 13.22 -1.17 4.76
N PRO A 4 12.36 -1.03 3.74
CA PRO A 4 12.12 0.26 3.10
C PRO A 4 11.64 1.30 4.11
N SER A 5 12.04 2.57 3.95
CA SER A 5 11.73 3.64 4.91
C SER A 5 10.26 4.07 4.84
N TYR A 6 9.59 4.19 6.00
CA TYR A 6 8.22 4.70 6.11
C TYR A 6 8.11 6.19 5.74
N SER A 7 9.21 6.94 5.85
CA SER A 7 9.26 8.33 5.39
C SER A 7 9.15 8.47 3.86
N LYS A 8 9.50 7.42 3.11
CA LYS A 8 9.45 7.43 1.64
C LYS A 8 8.18 6.77 1.10
N TRP A 9 7.77 5.65 1.72
CA TRP A 9 6.58 4.90 1.33
C TRP A 9 5.73 4.60 2.58
N PRO A 10 4.90 5.59 3.00
CA PRO A 10 4.05 5.46 4.18
C PRO A 10 2.87 4.51 3.94
N LEU A 11 2.36 4.45 2.70
CA LEU A 11 1.32 3.51 2.29
C LEU A 11 1.95 2.27 1.65
N ARG A 12 1.56 1.10 2.16
CA ARG A 12 2.12 -0.19 1.73
C ARG A 12 1.04 -1.23 1.58
N ILE A 13 1.30 -2.17 0.67
CA ILE A 13 0.51 -3.39 0.51
C ILE A 13 1.48 -4.54 0.70
N ARG A 14 1.17 -5.48 1.58
CA ARG A 14 1.94 -6.71 1.75
C ARG A 14 1.08 -7.90 1.38
N VAL A 15 1.61 -8.78 0.54
CA VAL A 15 1.06 -10.11 0.28
C VAL A 15 1.95 -11.16 0.94
N TYR A 16 1.35 -11.99 1.80
CA TYR A 16 2.04 -13.08 2.48
C TYR A 16 1.14 -14.30 2.54
N GLN A 17 1.57 -15.42 1.98
CA GLN A 17 0.77 -16.67 1.94
C GLN A 17 -0.67 -16.47 1.44
N GLY A 18 -0.86 -15.58 0.44
CA GLY A 18 -2.17 -15.25 -0.12
C GLY A 18 -3.02 -14.27 0.71
N HIS A 19 -2.53 -13.83 1.87
CA HIS A 19 -3.16 -12.77 2.67
C HIS A 19 -2.64 -11.40 2.27
N TRP A 20 -3.55 -10.45 2.09
CA TRP A 20 -3.23 -9.07 1.73
C TRP A 20 -3.46 -8.15 2.92
N SER A 21 -2.44 -7.41 3.32
CA SER A 21 -2.55 -6.33 4.30
C SER A 21 -2.13 -5.00 3.69
N ILE A 22 -2.82 -3.94 4.09
CA ILE A 22 -2.61 -2.59 3.60
C ILE A 22 -2.37 -1.73 4.83
N THR A 23 -1.20 -1.09 4.90
CA THR A 23 -0.82 -0.29 6.06
C THR A 23 -0.51 1.14 5.67
N TYR A 24 -0.87 2.07 6.54
CA TYR A 24 -0.44 3.47 6.46
C TYR A 24 0.34 3.83 7.72
N HIS A 25 1.54 4.37 7.54
CA HIS A 25 2.44 4.79 8.61
C HIS A 25 2.69 6.30 8.58
N GLU A 26 2.92 6.90 9.74
CA GLU A 26 3.57 8.21 9.83
C GLU A 26 5.04 8.15 9.39
N GLN A 27 5.62 9.32 9.14
CA GLN A 27 7.06 9.46 8.87
C GLN A 27 7.94 8.94 10.03
N SER A 28 7.42 8.98 11.26
CA SER A 28 8.03 8.41 12.47
C SER A 28 8.11 6.88 12.44
N GLY A 29 7.41 6.22 11.51
CA GLY A 29 7.23 4.78 11.44
C GLY A 29 6.03 4.25 12.22
N LYS A 30 5.34 5.12 12.99
CA LYS A 30 4.13 4.74 13.73
C LYS A 30 3.04 4.29 12.76
N LEU A 31 2.50 3.10 12.99
CA LEU A 31 1.37 2.57 12.25
C LEU A 31 0.08 3.33 12.62
N LEU A 32 -0.60 3.90 11.64
CA LEU A 32 -1.87 4.62 11.82
C LEU A 32 -3.09 3.81 11.40
N HIS A 33 -2.95 3.02 10.33
CA HIS A 33 -4.07 2.28 9.76
C HIS A 33 -3.62 0.91 9.25
N VAL A 34 -4.45 -0.11 9.49
CA VAL A 34 -4.31 -1.44 8.90
C VAL A 34 -5.65 -1.87 8.30
N MET A 35 -5.63 -2.33 7.06
CA MET A 35 -6.75 -3.01 6.41
C MET A 35 -6.28 -4.38 5.92
N ASN A 36 -7.20 -5.33 5.83
CA ASN A 36 -6.97 -6.62 5.17
C ASN A 36 -7.85 -6.70 3.92
N ALA A 37 -7.40 -7.47 2.93
CA ALA A 37 -8.14 -7.72 1.71
C ALA A 37 -8.07 -9.20 1.31
N ALA A 38 -9.10 -9.70 0.63
CA ALA A 38 -9.15 -11.09 0.16
C ALA A 38 -8.50 -11.27 -1.22
N SER A 39 -8.21 -10.17 -1.92
CA SER A 39 -7.66 -10.20 -3.27
C SER A 39 -6.80 -8.96 -3.56
N GLN A 40 -6.01 -9.05 -4.64
CA GLN A 40 -5.21 -7.93 -5.13
C GLN A 40 -6.05 -6.69 -5.46
N ILE A 41 -7.20 -6.86 -6.12
CA ILE A 41 -8.05 -5.74 -6.51
C ILE A 41 -8.69 -5.06 -5.29
N GLU A 42 -9.07 -5.84 -4.27
CA GLU A 42 -9.54 -5.28 -3.00
C GLU A 42 -8.42 -4.55 -2.25
N ALA A 43 -7.19 -5.08 -2.30
CA ALA A 43 -6.04 -4.42 -1.70
C ALA A 43 -5.73 -3.08 -2.37
N PHE A 44 -5.81 -3.01 -3.70
CA PHE A 44 -5.64 -1.75 -4.44
C PHE A 44 -6.76 -0.75 -4.13
N ARG A 45 -8.02 -1.19 -4.06
CA ARG A 45 -9.14 -0.33 -3.62
C ARG A 45 -8.97 0.15 -2.18
N ALA A 46 -8.45 -0.68 -1.28
CA ALA A 46 -8.18 -0.29 0.10
C ALA A 46 -7.04 0.73 0.16
N ALA A 47 -5.98 0.53 -0.61
CA ALA A 47 -4.88 1.49 -0.73
C ALA A 47 -5.37 2.83 -1.30
N ASP A 48 -6.23 2.83 -2.32
CA ASP A 48 -6.84 4.03 -2.89
C ASP A 48 -7.70 4.79 -1.87
N LYS A 49 -8.45 4.08 -1.04
CA LYS A 49 -9.20 4.69 0.06
C LYS A 49 -8.27 5.36 1.07
N LEU A 50 -7.16 4.70 1.45
CA LEU A 50 -6.20 5.25 2.40
C LEU A 50 -5.40 6.41 1.81
N SER A 51 -5.03 6.36 0.52
CA SER A 51 -4.37 7.48 -0.15
C SER A 51 -5.25 8.72 -0.12
N ASN A 52 -6.55 8.56 -0.44
CA ASN A 52 -7.51 9.66 -0.36
C ASN A 52 -7.72 10.16 1.08
N LEU A 53 -7.85 9.25 2.06
CA LEU A 53 -8.05 9.61 3.47
C LEU A 53 -6.89 10.42 4.06
N TYR A 54 -5.65 10.07 3.70
CA TYR A 54 -4.45 10.71 4.23
C TYR A 54 -3.83 11.73 3.26
N HIS A 55 -4.51 12.07 2.16
CA HIS A 55 -4.03 12.98 1.12
C HIS A 55 -2.62 12.61 0.62
N TYR A 56 -2.41 11.31 0.36
CA TYR A 56 -1.13 10.75 -0.09
C TYR A 56 -1.14 10.46 -1.59
N ASP A 57 -0.38 11.23 -2.37
CA ASP A 57 -0.35 11.11 -3.84
C ASP A 57 0.86 10.32 -4.38
N GLY A 58 1.65 9.70 -3.48
CA GLY A 58 2.88 9.00 -3.84
C GLY A 58 2.68 7.57 -4.34
N GLU A 59 3.79 6.93 -4.71
CA GLU A 59 3.82 5.51 -5.07
C GLU A 59 3.64 4.63 -3.83
N VAL A 60 2.80 3.60 -3.96
CA VAL A 60 2.58 2.61 -2.91
C VAL A 60 3.58 1.48 -3.06
N LEU A 61 4.18 1.07 -1.94
CA LEU A 61 5.06 -0.09 -1.93
C LEU A 61 4.25 -1.37 -1.84
N LEU A 62 4.30 -2.20 -2.88
CA LEU A 62 3.77 -3.57 -2.88
C LEU A 62 4.90 -4.54 -2.52
N GLN A 63 4.72 -5.29 -1.44
CA GLN A 63 5.70 -6.24 -0.93
C GLN A 63 5.13 -7.66 -1.02
N SER A 64 5.91 -8.56 -1.60
CA SER A 64 5.63 -10.00 -1.64
C SER A 64 6.80 -10.77 -1.03
N ASP A 65 6.69 -12.10 -1.00
CA ASP A 65 7.77 -12.97 -0.53
C ASP A 65 9.00 -12.95 -1.45
N THR A 66 8.82 -12.61 -2.73
CA THR A 66 9.87 -12.68 -3.75
C THR A 66 10.38 -11.32 -4.18
N GLU A 67 9.53 -10.29 -4.13
CA GLU A 67 9.85 -8.98 -4.68
C GLU A 67 9.11 -7.82 -4.00
N ASN A 68 9.71 -6.64 -4.12
CA ASN A 68 9.09 -5.37 -3.78
C ASN A 68 8.90 -4.57 -5.07
N GLN A 69 7.72 -3.99 -5.27
CA GLN A 69 7.39 -3.14 -6.41
C GLN A 69 6.80 -1.81 -5.95
N LEU A 70 6.98 -0.77 -6.75
CA LEU A 70 6.32 0.52 -6.56
C LEU A 70 5.17 0.62 -7.55
N VAL A 71 3.98 0.91 -7.03
CA VAL A 71 2.76 0.98 -7.84
C VAL A 71 2.08 2.33 -7.66
N ASN A 72 1.59 2.90 -8.76
CA ASN A 72 0.76 4.09 -8.72
C ASN A 72 -0.72 3.67 -8.68
N ILE A 73 -1.28 3.67 -7.47
CA ILE A 73 -2.66 3.18 -7.23
C ILE A 73 -3.68 4.04 -7.96
N HIS A 74 -3.54 5.36 -7.96
CA HIS A 74 -4.44 6.27 -8.68
C HIS A 74 -4.51 5.93 -10.17
N LYS A 75 -3.36 5.71 -10.82
CA LYS A 75 -3.35 5.25 -12.23
C LYS A 75 -4.09 3.92 -12.38
N ILE A 76 -3.77 2.92 -11.56
CA ILE A 76 -4.38 1.59 -11.65
C ILE A 76 -5.92 1.65 -11.49
N MET A 77 -6.41 2.50 -10.59
CA MET A 77 -7.83 2.62 -10.29
C MET A 77 -8.59 3.48 -11.32
N HIS A 78 -7.99 4.54 -11.84
CA HIS A 78 -8.60 5.47 -12.80
C HIS A 78 -8.44 5.07 -14.27
N PHE A 79 -7.72 4.00 -14.60
CA PHE A 79 -7.71 3.42 -15.97
C PHE A 79 -9.04 2.75 -16.37
N ARG A 80 -10.10 2.92 -15.58
CA ARG A 80 -11.44 2.33 -15.82
C ARG A 80 -12.50 3.34 -16.29
N ASP A 81 -12.14 4.60 -16.51
CA ASP A 81 -13.02 5.63 -17.07
C ASP A 81 -12.83 5.79 -18.59
#